data_AF-A0A354FLE8-F1
#
_entry.id   AF-A0A354FLE8-F1
#
_cell.length_a   1.000
_cell.length_b   1.000
_cell.length_c   1.000
_cell.angle_alpha   90.00
_cell.angle_beta   90.00
_cell.angle_gamma   90.00
#
_symmetry.space_group_name_H-M   'P 1'
#
loop_
_entity.id
_entity.type
_entity.pdbx_description
1 polymer ?
#
loop_
_entity_poly.entity_id
_entity_poly.type
_entity_poly.pdbx_seq_one_letter_code
_entity_poly.pdbx_strand_id
1 'polypeptide(L)'
;MLAGFVTLSGGAWANPAAEFPELPSPSYRVHADAKGRVFAPLAHPVYLLLSTSPKGDAAAVFQSKPTKLPETPVLLKAGANVLKNHAVGVQEFVVHADGTPPRTKPVFRNTTVYRRANRWFIGQGAVFALEGTDTASGLGQTWAALAGQPFQLADTLQLDLRQDRRFRMQYYSVDQVGNPESPRIVDFEVDVTPPQTVLRFEGPHHESSVASKGVLVLEAED
;
A
#
# COMPACT_ATOMS: atom_id res chain seq x y z
N MET A 1 11.15 -10.24 -0.75
CA MET A 1 11.51 -9.40 0.41
C MET A 1 10.85 -10.00 1.64
N LEU A 2 11.60 -10.14 2.74
CA LEU A 2 11.02 -10.58 4.02
C LEU A 2 9.97 -9.57 4.46
N ALA A 3 8.71 -10.02 4.57
CA ALA A 3 7.62 -9.27 5.17
C ALA A 3 7.97 -9.04 6.65
N GLY A 4 8.51 -7.86 6.95
CA GLY A 4 8.73 -7.45 8.33
C GLY A 4 7.37 -7.19 8.96
N PHE A 5 7.05 -7.91 10.04
CA PHE A 5 5.96 -7.50 10.92
C PHE A 5 6.42 -6.20 11.59
N VAL A 6 5.85 -5.07 11.17
CA VAL A 6 6.00 -3.84 11.93
C VAL A 6 4.84 -3.79 12.92
N THR A 7 5.18 -3.97 14.19
CA THR A 7 4.26 -3.68 15.28
C THR A 7 4.14 -2.17 15.38
N LEU A 8 3.12 -1.61 14.76
CA LEU A 8 2.59 -0.31 15.16
C LEU A 8 1.90 -0.55 16.50
N SER A 9 2.69 -0.61 17.57
CA SER A 9 2.15 -0.63 18.93
C SER A 9 1.33 0.64 19.05
N GLY A 10 0.01 0.49 19.06
CA GLY A 10 -0.92 1.55 19.43
C GLY A 10 -0.72 1.87 20.91
N GLY A 11 0.44 2.44 21.25
CA GLY A 11 0.65 3.09 22.53
C GLY A 11 -0.38 4.19 22.61
N ALA A 12 -1.38 3.99 23.47
CA ALA A 12 -2.29 4.98 24.00
C ALA A 12 -2.68 6.12 23.02
N TRP A 13 -3.92 6.07 22.51
CA TRP A 13 -4.64 7.22 21.92
C TRP A 13 -4.27 7.67 20.49
N ALA A 14 -4.30 6.78 19.49
CA ALA A 14 -4.56 7.24 18.11
C ALA A 14 -5.98 7.84 18.07
N ASN A 15 -6.08 9.17 17.98
CA ASN A 15 -7.32 9.91 17.80
C ASN A 15 -7.70 9.86 16.31
N PRO A 16 -8.81 9.21 15.91
CA PRO A 16 -9.23 9.16 14.51
C PRO A 16 -9.54 10.53 13.89
N ALA A 17 -9.66 11.58 14.71
CA ALA A 17 -9.81 12.96 14.26
C ALA A 17 -8.47 13.71 14.08
N ALA A 18 -7.34 13.11 14.45
CA ALA A 18 -6.03 13.73 14.24
C ALA A 18 -5.66 13.79 12.76
N GLU A 19 -4.87 14.80 12.39
CA GLU A 19 -4.30 14.92 11.05
C GLU A 19 -3.20 13.88 10.81
N PHE A 20 -2.92 13.61 9.55
CA PHE A 20 -1.79 12.79 9.15
C PHE A 20 -0.54 13.65 8.99
N PRO A 21 0.65 13.12 9.32
CA PRO A 21 1.90 13.82 9.06
C PRO A 21 2.14 13.99 7.55
N GLU A 22 3.11 14.84 7.20
CA GLU A 22 3.56 14.98 5.82
C GLU A 22 4.09 13.64 5.26
N LEU A 23 3.86 13.43 3.96
CA LEU A 23 4.36 12.23 3.28
C LEU A 23 5.89 12.24 3.23
N PRO A 24 6.55 11.12 3.54
CA PRO A 24 7.97 10.95 3.24
C PRO A 24 8.29 11.34 1.78
N SER A 25 9.39 12.07 1.57
CA SER A 25 9.81 12.42 0.22
C SER A 25 10.23 11.17 -0.57
N PRO A 26 9.78 11.01 -1.83
CA PRO A 26 10.16 9.86 -2.64
C PRO A 26 11.65 9.92 -3.00
N SER A 27 12.28 8.75 -3.03
CA SER A 27 13.67 8.58 -3.50
C SER A 27 13.66 7.94 -4.89
N TYR A 28 14.04 8.72 -5.89
CA TYR A 28 14.11 8.27 -7.28
C TYR A 28 15.41 7.54 -7.58
N ARG A 29 15.32 6.43 -8.32
CA ARG A 29 16.48 5.59 -8.66
C ARG A 29 16.26 4.77 -9.92
N VAL A 30 17.36 4.34 -10.52
CA VAL A 30 17.34 3.27 -11.53
C VAL A 30 17.21 1.92 -10.82
N HIS A 31 16.39 1.03 -11.37
CA HIS A 31 16.16 -0.32 -10.86
C HIS A 31 16.43 -1.36 -11.93
N ALA A 32 17.15 -2.44 -11.59
CA ALA A 32 17.27 -3.62 -12.44
C ALA A 32 16.51 -4.79 -11.81
N ASP A 33 15.61 -5.42 -12.57
CA ASP A 33 14.86 -6.56 -12.08
C ASP A 33 15.65 -7.87 -12.17
N ALA A 34 15.08 -8.96 -11.63
CA ALA A 34 15.72 -10.28 -11.64
C ALA A 34 15.94 -10.86 -13.06
N LYS A 35 15.29 -10.30 -14.09
CA LYS A 35 15.45 -10.69 -15.50
C LYS A 35 16.46 -9.79 -16.22
N GLY A 36 17.08 -8.84 -15.52
CA GLY A 36 18.04 -7.89 -16.07
C GLY A 36 17.41 -6.73 -16.85
N ARG A 37 16.09 -6.53 -16.78
CA ARG A 37 15.44 -5.34 -17.37
C ARG A 37 15.75 -4.13 -16.49
N VAL A 38 16.09 -3.01 -17.13
CA VAL A 38 16.42 -1.76 -16.44
C VAL A 38 15.25 -0.80 -16.52
N PHE A 39 14.87 -0.24 -15.38
CA PHE A 39 13.78 0.72 -15.22
C PHE A 39 14.33 2.03 -14.67
N ALA A 40 13.73 3.14 -15.09
CA ALA A 40 14.07 4.47 -14.61
C ALA A 40 12.80 5.32 -14.46
N PRO A 41 12.79 6.31 -13.56
CA PRO A 41 11.67 7.24 -13.41
C PRO A 41 11.47 8.08 -14.68
N LEU A 42 10.23 8.19 -15.18
CA LEU A 42 9.91 8.89 -16.43
C LEU A 42 10.18 10.39 -16.37
N ALA A 43 9.82 11.05 -15.27
CA ALA A 43 9.89 12.51 -15.14
C ALA A 43 11.23 13.02 -14.58
N HIS A 44 12.26 12.16 -14.49
CA HIS A 44 13.52 12.51 -13.85
C HIS A 44 14.72 12.31 -14.78
N PRO A 45 15.73 13.21 -14.70
CA PRO A 45 17.02 13.03 -15.34
C PRO A 45 17.65 11.65 -15.11
N VAL A 46 18.14 11.04 -16.19
CA VAL A 46 19.03 9.89 -16.12
C VAL A 46 20.41 10.27 -16.63
N TYR A 47 21.44 9.74 -15.97
CA TYR A 47 22.83 9.90 -16.37
C TYR A 47 23.38 8.56 -16.82
N LEU A 48 24.07 8.56 -17.96
CA LEU A 48 24.76 7.37 -18.45
C LEU A 48 26.18 7.38 -17.90
N LEU A 49 26.59 6.28 -17.27
CA LEU A 49 27.95 6.08 -16.78
C LEU A 49 28.64 5.03 -17.65
N LEU A 50 29.84 5.36 -18.15
CA LEU A 50 30.65 4.43 -18.93
C LEU A 50 31.83 3.95 -18.10
N SER A 51 32.04 2.63 -18.10
CA SER A 51 33.15 1.98 -17.42
C SER A 51 33.72 0.85 -18.29
N THR A 52 35.01 0.58 -18.14
CA THR A 52 35.67 -0.61 -18.70
C THR A 52 35.61 -1.81 -17.74
N SER A 53 35.06 -1.64 -16.53
CA SER A 53 34.79 -2.71 -15.57
C SER A 53 33.32 -3.15 -15.66
N PRO A 54 33.02 -4.46 -15.68
CA PRO A 54 31.64 -4.95 -15.68
C PRO A 54 30.88 -4.61 -14.38
N LYS A 55 31.59 -4.22 -13.31
CA LYS A 55 30.98 -3.76 -12.05
C LYS A 55 30.71 -2.26 -12.02
N GLY A 56 31.15 -1.51 -13.03
CA GLY A 56 31.00 -0.06 -13.09
C GLY A 56 32.10 0.72 -12.35
N ASP A 57 33.22 0.09 -11.98
CA ASP A 57 34.33 0.77 -11.30
C ASP A 57 34.93 1.88 -12.17
N ALA A 58 35.40 2.97 -11.54
CA ALA A 58 36.04 4.12 -12.21
C ALA A 58 35.23 4.69 -13.41
N ALA A 59 33.90 4.69 -13.30
CA ALA A 59 33.04 5.16 -14.38
C ALA A 59 33.15 6.68 -14.61
N ALA A 60 33.00 7.09 -15.87
CA ALA A 60 32.86 8.48 -16.26
C ALA A 60 31.40 8.78 -16.65
N VAL A 61 30.90 9.97 -16.28
CA VAL A 61 29.60 10.44 -16.74
C VAL A 61 29.67 10.75 -18.22
N PHE A 62 28.83 10.10 -19.02
CA PHE A 62 28.75 10.31 -20.45
C PHE A 62 27.92 11.55 -20.75
N GLN A 63 28.61 12.57 -21.27
CA GLN A 63 28.01 13.87 -21.59
C GLN A 63 27.67 13.95 -23.07
N SER A 64 26.61 14.70 -23.41
CA SER A 64 26.36 15.09 -24.78
C SER A 64 27.50 15.94 -25.31
N LYS A 65 27.74 15.89 -26.63
CA LYS A 65 28.59 16.89 -27.28
C LYS A 65 28.00 18.29 -27.04
N PRO A 66 28.83 19.35 -27.03
CA PRO A 66 28.34 20.72 -26.91
C PRO A 66 27.29 21.00 -28.00
N THR A 67 26.15 21.54 -27.58
CA THR A 67 25.08 21.95 -28.50
C THR A 67 24.64 23.38 -28.17
N LYS A 68 23.79 23.97 -29.03
CA LYS A 68 23.13 25.25 -28.72
C LYS A 68 21.95 25.08 -27.75
N LEU A 69 21.56 23.85 -27.45
CA LEU A 69 20.51 23.56 -26.48
C LEU A 69 21.10 23.64 -25.06
N PRO A 70 20.29 23.96 -24.05
CA PRO A 70 20.71 23.82 -22.65
C PRO A 70 21.27 22.41 -22.42
N GLU A 71 22.28 22.27 -21.58
CA GLU A 71 22.73 20.94 -21.14
C GLU A 71 21.55 20.24 -20.46
N THR A 72 20.92 19.31 -21.17
CA THR A 72 19.87 18.49 -20.63
C THR A 72 20.43 17.10 -20.34
N PRO A 73 20.24 16.57 -19.13
CA PRO A 73 20.49 15.15 -18.86
C PRO A 73 19.63 14.27 -19.77
N VAL A 74 19.89 12.96 -19.80
CA VAL A 74 19.12 12.06 -20.67
C VAL A 74 17.67 12.02 -20.17
N LEU A 75 16.76 12.54 -20.99
CA LEU A 75 15.33 12.43 -20.79
C LEU A 75 14.82 11.23 -21.57
N LEU A 76 14.05 10.38 -20.89
CA LEU A 76 13.49 9.18 -21.49
C LEU A 76 12.04 9.43 -21.89
N LYS A 77 11.59 8.81 -23.00
CA LYS A 77 10.16 8.70 -23.29
C LYS A 77 9.54 7.57 -22.48
N ALA A 78 8.24 7.63 -22.23
CA ALA A 78 7.49 6.56 -21.57
C ALA A 78 7.73 5.20 -22.26
N GLY A 79 7.93 4.16 -21.45
CA GLY A 79 8.21 2.81 -21.93
C GLY A 79 9.64 2.62 -22.42
N ALA A 80 9.83 1.82 -23.48
CA ALA A 80 11.15 1.37 -23.91
C ALA A 80 11.95 2.46 -24.65
N ASN A 81 13.17 2.69 -24.18
CA ASN A 81 14.20 3.52 -24.80
C ASN A 81 15.37 2.62 -25.17
N VAL A 82 15.80 2.65 -26.43
CA VAL A 82 16.75 1.67 -26.99
C VAL A 82 18.04 2.36 -27.43
N LEU A 83 19.16 1.88 -26.91
CA LEU A 83 20.50 2.18 -27.40
C LEU A 83 20.99 0.99 -28.24
N LYS A 84 21.47 1.25 -29.46
CA LYS A 84 21.95 0.20 -30.37
C LYS A 84 23.48 0.23 -30.47
N ASN A 85 24.09 -0.93 -30.33
CA ASN A 85 25.49 -1.17 -30.67
C ASN A 85 25.54 -1.92 -32.01
N HIS A 86 26.28 -1.39 -32.98
CA HIS A 86 26.37 -1.92 -34.34
C HIS A 86 27.68 -2.69 -34.61
N ALA A 87 28.61 -2.74 -33.65
CA ALA A 87 29.96 -3.23 -33.88
C ALA A 87 30.05 -4.75 -34.14
N VAL A 88 29.09 -5.56 -33.67
CA VAL A 88 29.10 -7.04 -33.79
C VAL A 88 27.66 -7.54 -33.98
N GLY A 89 27.01 -7.13 -35.08
CA GLY A 89 25.56 -7.24 -35.22
C GLY A 89 24.82 -6.17 -34.43
N VAL A 90 23.49 -6.09 -34.58
CA VAL A 90 22.67 -5.11 -33.83
C VAL A 90 22.36 -5.68 -32.45
N GLN A 91 23.09 -5.20 -31.44
CA GLN A 91 22.75 -5.46 -30.04
C GLN A 91 21.98 -4.26 -29.47
N GLU A 92 20.88 -4.53 -28.77
CA GLU A 92 20.01 -3.52 -28.19
C GLU A 92 20.14 -3.50 -26.67
N PHE A 93 20.31 -2.30 -26.10
CA PHE A 93 20.28 -2.04 -24.67
C PHE A 93 19.02 -1.22 -24.38
N VAL A 94 18.17 -1.71 -23.49
CA VAL A 94 16.84 -1.14 -23.28
C VAL A 94 16.70 -0.62 -21.86
N VAL A 95 16.25 0.63 -21.73
CA VAL A 95 15.80 1.23 -20.48
C VAL A 95 14.31 1.52 -20.57
N HIS A 96 13.53 1.03 -19.61
CA HIS A 96 12.11 1.24 -19.51
C HIS A 96 11.81 2.42 -18.58
N ALA A 97 11.35 3.53 -19.14
CA ALA A 97 10.93 4.67 -18.34
C ALA A 97 9.54 4.41 -17.78
N ASP A 98 9.42 4.48 -16.45
CA ASP A 98 8.21 4.21 -15.70
C ASP A 98 7.73 5.48 -15.00
N GLY A 99 6.48 5.83 -15.26
CA GLY A 99 5.74 6.89 -14.57
C GLY A 99 4.40 6.38 -14.03
N THR A 100 4.22 5.06 -13.94
CA THR A 100 3.00 4.43 -13.47
C THR A 100 3.13 4.18 -11.98
N PRO A 101 2.38 4.88 -11.12
CA PRO A 101 2.44 4.60 -9.69
C PRO A 101 1.79 3.24 -9.38
N PRO A 102 2.19 2.61 -8.26
CA PRO A 102 1.59 1.37 -7.80
C PRO A 102 0.11 1.55 -7.44
N ARG A 103 -0.57 0.43 -7.19
CA ARG A 103 -1.91 0.42 -6.61
C ARG A 103 -1.95 -0.47 -5.38
N THR A 104 -2.44 0.10 -4.28
CA THR A 104 -2.57 -0.63 -3.01
C THR A 104 -4.02 -0.75 -2.57
N LYS A 105 -4.37 -1.87 -1.94
CA LYS A 105 -5.66 -2.09 -1.30
C LYS A 105 -5.48 -2.62 0.14
N PRO A 106 -6.35 -2.22 1.08
CA PRO A 106 -6.38 -2.81 2.41
C PRO A 106 -7.09 -4.17 2.37
N VAL A 107 -6.59 -5.11 3.17
CA VAL A 107 -7.17 -6.44 3.34
C VAL A 107 -7.17 -6.77 4.82
N PHE A 108 -8.32 -7.22 5.33
CA PHE A 108 -8.46 -7.77 6.67
C PHE A 108 -8.51 -9.29 6.56
N ARG A 109 -7.57 -9.98 7.22
CA ARG A 109 -7.46 -11.44 7.23
C ARG A 109 -7.87 -11.99 8.58
N ASN A 110 -8.21 -13.27 8.65
CA ASN A 110 -8.56 -14.00 9.88
C ASN A 110 -9.72 -13.41 10.69
N THR A 111 -10.67 -12.75 10.03
CA THR A 111 -11.85 -12.18 10.69
C THR A 111 -13.04 -12.16 9.74
N THR A 112 -14.23 -12.02 10.31
CA THR A 112 -15.42 -11.61 9.56
C THR A 112 -15.35 -10.12 9.29
N VAL A 113 -15.63 -9.75 8.05
CA VAL A 113 -15.58 -8.36 7.60
C VAL A 113 -16.96 -7.96 7.12
N TYR A 114 -17.56 -6.99 7.80
CA TYR A 114 -18.82 -6.40 7.37
C TYR A 114 -18.57 -4.97 6.87
N ARG A 115 -19.27 -4.56 5.82
CA ARG A 115 -19.12 -3.23 5.24
C ARG A 115 -20.48 -2.55 5.17
N ARG A 116 -20.61 -1.40 5.83
CA ARG A 116 -21.81 -0.56 5.77
C ARG A 116 -21.40 0.84 5.31
N ALA A 117 -21.99 1.31 4.22
CA ALA A 117 -21.58 2.54 3.53
C ALA A 117 -20.05 2.54 3.24
N ASN A 118 -19.30 3.45 3.87
CA ASN A 118 -17.86 3.58 3.67
C ASN A 118 -17.02 3.19 4.90
N ARG A 119 -17.57 2.37 5.79
CA ARG A 119 -16.89 1.87 6.99
C ARG A 119 -16.85 0.34 7.01
N TRP A 120 -15.70 -0.18 7.41
CA TRP A 120 -15.46 -1.59 7.63
C TRP A 120 -15.64 -1.89 9.11
N PHE A 121 -16.34 -2.98 9.42
CA PHE A 121 -16.51 -3.54 10.75
C PHE A 121 -15.76 -4.86 10.77
N ILE A 122 -14.86 -5.03 11.73
CA ILE A 122 -13.96 -6.17 11.81
C ILE A 122 -14.06 -6.84 13.17
N GLY A 123 -14.22 -8.16 13.15
CA GLY A 123 -14.23 -8.96 14.38
C GLY A 123 -12.84 -9.12 15.00
N GLN A 124 -12.81 -9.68 16.21
CA GLN A 124 -11.59 -9.97 16.96
C GLN A 124 -10.58 -10.81 16.15
N GLY A 125 -9.28 -10.54 16.34
CA GLY A 125 -8.21 -11.36 15.76
C GLY A 125 -7.86 -11.01 14.31
N ALA A 126 -8.44 -9.94 13.76
CA ALA A 126 -8.14 -9.51 12.40
C ALA A 126 -6.65 -9.15 12.22
N VAL A 127 -6.11 -9.46 11.05
CA VAL A 127 -4.80 -8.98 10.61
C VAL A 127 -5.01 -7.97 9.49
N PHE A 128 -4.59 -6.73 9.71
CA PHE A 128 -4.63 -5.70 8.68
C PHE A 128 -3.39 -5.80 7.79
N ALA A 129 -3.61 -5.95 6.50
CA ALA A 129 -2.56 -6.02 5.49
C ALA A 129 -2.82 -5.01 4.37
N LEU A 130 -1.73 -4.56 3.74
CA LEU A 130 -1.75 -3.74 2.55
C LEU A 130 -1.19 -4.57 1.40
N GLU A 131 -2.02 -4.78 0.38
CA GLU A 131 -1.65 -5.52 -0.82
C GLU A 131 -1.42 -4.53 -1.95
N GLY A 132 -0.15 -4.27 -2.25
CA GLY A 132 0.31 -3.43 -3.35
C GLY A 132 0.62 -4.25 -4.60
N THR A 133 0.38 -3.66 -5.77
CA THR A 133 0.85 -4.19 -7.06
C THR A 133 1.30 -3.05 -7.95
N ASP A 134 2.33 -3.29 -8.74
CA ASP A 134 2.72 -2.44 -9.86
C ASP A 134 3.11 -3.31 -11.06
N THR A 135 2.72 -2.88 -12.26
CA THR A 135 2.91 -3.67 -13.49
C THR A 135 4.13 -3.28 -14.30
N ALA A 136 4.78 -2.16 -13.97
CA ALA A 136 5.88 -1.61 -14.72
C ALA A 136 7.22 -1.96 -14.05
N SER A 137 7.73 -1.09 -13.18
CA SER A 137 8.98 -1.33 -12.43
C SER A 137 8.81 -2.25 -11.21
N GLY A 138 7.56 -2.52 -10.82
CA GLY A 138 7.22 -3.40 -9.71
C GLY A 138 7.09 -2.65 -8.37
N LEU A 139 6.47 -3.31 -7.40
CA LEU A 139 6.24 -2.72 -6.08
C LEU A 139 7.56 -2.53 -5.33
N GLY A 140 7.80 -1.33 -4.79
CA GLY A 140 8.97 -0.98 -4.00
C GLY A 140 8.70 -1.04 -2.50
N GLN A 141 8.03 -0.02 -1.97
CA GLN A 141 7.78 0.16 -0.55
C GLN A 141 6.30 0.48 -0.30
N THR A 142 5.77 0.02 0.82
CA THR A 142 4.44 0.41 1.31
C THR A 142 4.57 1.15 2.62
N TRP A 143 3.95 2.32 2.69
CA TRP A 143 3.96 3.19 3.85
C TRP A 143 2.55 3.27 4.44
N ALA A 144 2.47 3.22 5.77
CA ALA A 144 1.22 3.36 6.50
C ALA A 144 1.41 4.22 7.75
N ALA A 145 0.38 4.99 8.10
CA ALA A 145 0.31 5.78 9.33
C ALA A 145 -1.09 5.66 9.94
N LEU A 146 -1.14 5.45 11.25
CA LEU A 146 -2.36 5.74 12.02
C LEU A 146 -2.50 7.26 12.19
N ALA A 147 -3.74 7.75 12.26
CA ALA A 147 -3.99 9.18 12.50
C ALA A 147 -3.22 9.70 13.73
N GLY A 148 -2.49 10.81 13.56
CA GLY A 148 -1.62 11.37 14.59
C GLY A 148 -0.32 10.60 14.87
N GLN A 149 0.06 9.62 14.04
CA GLN A 149 1.30 8.85 14.17
C GLN A 149 2.18 9.01 12.92
N PRO A 150 3.51 8.86 13.04
CA PRO A 150 4.42 8.92 11.90
C PRO A 150 4.19 7.77 10.91
N PHE A 151 4.50 8.01 9.63
CA PHE A 151 4.54 6.96 8.62
C PHE A 151 5.61 5.93 8.93
N GLN A 152 5.27 4.67 8.74
CA GLN A 152 6.17 3.53 8.87
C GLN A 152 6.06 2.63 7.64
N LEU A 153 7.16 1.96 7.31
CA LEU A 153 7.16 0.91 6.30
C LEU A 153 6.40 -0.30 6.83
N ALA A 154 5.27 -0.65 6.21
CA ALA A 154 4.47 -1.77 6.66
C ALA A 154 3.57 -2.32 5.55
N ASP A 155 3.78 -3.59 5.20
CA ASP A 155 2.85 -4.36 4.36
C ASP A 155 1.82 -5.13 5.21
N THR A 156 2.12 -5.33 6.50
CA THR A 156 1.22 -5.95 7.48
C THR A 156 1.36 -5.23 8.80
N LEU A 157 0.22 -4.83 9.38
CA LEU A 157 0.16 -4.11 10.64
C LEU A 157 -0.45 -5.01 11.71
N GLN A 158 0.22 -5.06 12.86
CA GLN A 158 -0.37 -5.61 14.08
C GLN A 158 -0.99 -4.48 14.88
N LEU A 159 -2.31 -4.52 15.00
CA LEU A 159 -3.10 -3.57 15.76
C LEU A 159 -3.67 -4.28 16.99
N ASP A 160 -3.86 -3.53 18.08
CA ASP A 160 -4.61 -4.04 19.23
C ASP A 160 -6.11 -3.96 18.94
N LEU A 161 -6.71 -5.11 18.59
CA LEU A 161 -8.12 -5.25 18.20
C LEU A 161 -8.93 -6.00 19.26
N ARG A 162 -8.60 -5.82 20.55
CA ARG A 162 -9.27 -6.51 21.67
C ARG A 162 -10.50 -5.79 22.20
N GLN A 163 -10.77 -4.58 21.74
CA GLN A 163 -11.86 -3.73 22.22
C GLN A 163 -12.49 -2.98 21.05
N ASP A 164 -13.76 -2.64 21.20
CA ASP A 164 -14.50 -1.84 20.24
C ASP A 164 -13.81 -0.50 20.04
N ARG A 165 -13.37 -0.26 18.80
CA ARG A 165 -12.53 0.89 18.52
C ARG A 165 -12.52 1.26 17.05
N ARG A 166 -12.56 2.57 16.81
CA ARG A 166 -12.37 3.15 15.48
C ARG A 166 -10.90 3.43 15.19
N PHE A 167 -10.52 3.10 13.97
CA PHE A 167 -9.21 3.36 13.40
C PHE A 167 -9.38 4.17 12.12
N ARG A 168 -8.49 5.15 11.96
CA ARG A 168 -8.30 5.90 10.73
C ARG A 168 -6.84 5.76 10.32
N MET A 169 -6.61 5.28 9.11
CA MET A 169 -5.28 4.98 8.62
C MET A 169 -5.08 5.56 7.22
N GLN A 170 -3.92 6.16 6.99
CA GLN A 170 -3.47 6.58 5.67
C GLN A 170 -2.36 5.66 5.19
N TYR A 171 -2.39 5.30 3.92
CA TYR A 171 -1.39 4.45 3.31
C TYR A 171 -1.15 4.84 1.85
N TYR A 172 0.04 4.51 1.37
CA TYR A 172 0.42 4.62 -0.04
C TYR A 172 1.63 3.73 -0.29
N SER A 173 1.81 3.30 -1.54
CA SER A 173 3.02 2.61 -1.98
C SER A 173 3.83 3.46 -2.96
N VAL A 174 5.11 3.10 -3.06
CA VAL A 174 6.09 3.61 -4.00
C VAL A 174 6.61 2.42 -4.82
N ASP A 175 6.76 2.59 -6.13
CA ASP A 175 7.35 1.56 -6.99
C ASP A 175 8.88 1.44 -6.81
N GLN A 176 9.53 0.60 -7.63
CA GLN A 176 10.98 0.39 -7.54
C GLN A 176 11.83 1.56 -8.05
N VAL A 177 11.25 2.48 -8.83
CA VAL A 177 11.94 3.66 -9.39
C VAL A 177 11.62 4.97 -8.68
N GLY A 178 10.71 4.94 -7.71
CA GLY A 178 10.37 6.06 -6.84
C GLY A 178 9.05 6.74 -7.13
N ASN A 179 8.17 6.22 -8.00
CA ASN A 179 6.86 6.83 -8.26
C ASN A 179 5.88 6.50 -7.11
N PRO A 180 5.38 7.50 -6.36
CA PRO A 180 4.40 7.27 -5.31
C PRO A 180 2.97 7.24 -5.88
N GLU A 181 2.10 6.38 -5.33
CA GLU A 181 0.67 6.54 -5.53
C GLU A 181 0.10 7.68 -4.68
N SER A 182 -1.06 8.21 -5.07
CA SER A 182 -1.78 9.15 -4.22
C SER A 182 -2.21 8.48 -2.91
N PRO A 183 -2.00 9.12 -1.75
CA PRO A 183 -2.32 8.52 -0.46
C PRO A 183 -3.82 8.27 -0.32
N ARG A 184 -4.13 7.13 0.28
CA ARG A 184 -5.51 6.69 0.50
C ARG A 184 -5.77 6.55 1.99
N ILE A 185 -7.02 6.78 2.38
CA ILE A 185 -7.47 6.65 3.76
C ILE A 185 -8.44 5.48 3.85
N VAL A 186 -8.29 4.68 4.90
CA VAL A 186 -9.26 3.65 5.28
C VAL A 186 -9.70 3.90 6.73
N ASP A 187 -11.02 3.97 6.89
CA ASP A 187 -11.68 4.04 8.19
C ASP A 187 -12.30 2.67 8.49
N PHE A 188 -11.97 2.09 9.64
CA PHE A 188 -12.51 0.81 10.09
C PHE A 188 -12.76 0.80 11.60
N GLU A 189 -13.66 -0.08 12.02
CA GLU A 189 -14.14 -0.21 13.39
C GLU A 189 -13.98 -1.67 13.80
N VAL A 190 -13.27 -1.87 14.90
CA VAL A 190 -13.25 -3.15 15.59
C VAL A 190 -14.56 -3.26 16.35
N ASP A 191 -15.21 -4.38 16.18
CA ASP A 191 -16.44 -4.76 16.84
C ASP A 191 -16.27 -6.18 17.38
N VAL A 192 -16.07 -6.26 18.69
CA VAL A 192 -15.88 -7.52 19.43
C VAL A 192 -17.05 -7.82 20.35
N THR A 193 -18.09 -6.98 20.36
CA THR A 193 -19.27 -7.15 21.19
C THR A 193 -20.27 -8.04 20.45
N PRO A 194 -20.56 -9.26 20.93
CA PRO A 194 -21.59 -10.08 20.31
C PRO A 194 -22.98 -9.51 20.62
N PRO A 195 -23.93 -9.59 19.67
CA PRO A 195 -25.30 -9.14 19.91
C PRO A 195 -25.95 -9.96 21.03
N GLN A 196 -26.76 -9.31 21.86
CA GLN A 196 -27.58 -9.97 22.87
C GLN A 196 -28.93 -10.35 22.28
N THR A 197 -29.33 -11.62 22.42
CA THR A 197 -30.65 -12.08 22.00
C THR A 197 -31.62 -12.07 23.17
N VAL A 198 -32.71 -11.33 23.05
CA VAL A 198 -33.82 -11.30 24.00
C VAL A 198 -34.98 -12.11 23.43
N LEU A 199 -35.44 -13.09 24.22
CA LEU A 199 -36.67 -13.82 23.92
C LEU A 199 -37.86 -13.11 24.56
N ARG A 200 -38.87 -12.79 23.76
CA ARG A 200 -40.15 -12.24 24.21
C ARG A 200 -41.31 -13.13 23.75
N PHE A 201 -42.41 -13.08 24.51
CA PHE A 201 -43.65 -13.76 24.20
C PHE A 201 -44.73 -12.74 23.84
N GLU A 202 -45.35 -12.91 22.68
CA GLU A 202 -46.54 -12.16 22.28
C GLU A 202 -47.77 -13.06 22.33
N GLY A 203 -48.89 -12.56 22.86
CA GLY A 203 -50.12 -13.32 23.02
C GLY A 203 -50.16 -14.19 24.28
N PRO A 204 -51.11 -15.15 24.38
CA PRO A 204 -51.34 -15.91 25.61
C PRO A 204 -50.16 -16.82 25.95
N HIS A 205 -49.54 -16.56 27.11
CA HIS A 205 -48.43 -17.33 27.65
C HIS A 205 -48.51 -17.36 29.18
N HIS A 206 -47.85 -18.34 29.78
CA HIS A 206 -47.62 -18.42 31.22
C HIS A 206 -46.16 -18.85 31.45
N GLU A 207 -45.37 -17.97 32.07
CA GLU A 207 -43.93 -18.19 32.26
C GLU A 207 -43.24 -18.55 30.93
N SER A 208 -42.68 -19.75 30.81
CA SER A 208 -42.00 -20.28 29.63
C SER A 208 -42.92 -21.11 28.72
N SER A 209 -44.22 -21.20 29.01
CA SER A 209 -45.20 -21.94 28.22
C SER A 209 -46.02 -21.02 27.33
N VAL A 210 -45.98 -21.26 26.01
CA VAL A 210 -46.70 -20.47 25.00
C VAL A 210 -47.91 -21.24 24.50
N ALA A 211 -49.08 -20.61 24.47
CA ALA A 211 -50.27 -21.25 23.89
C ALA A 211 -50.11 -21.42 22.37
N SER A 212 -50.91 -22.28 21.75
CA SER A 212 -50.89 -22.50 20.29
C SER A 212 -51.18 -21.25 19.45
N LYS A 213 -51.73 -20.18 20.05
CA LYS A 213 -51.95 -18.87 19.43
C LYS A 213 -50.93 -17.80 19.83
N GLY A 214 -49.98 -18.12 20.71
CA GLY A 214 -48.90 -17.21 21.08
C GLY A 214 -47.75 -17.26 20.09
N VAL A 215 -46.91 -16.24 20.10
CA VAL A 215 -45.76 -16.07 19.20
C VAL A 215 -44.50 -15.89 20.05
N LEU A 216 -43.44 -16.60 19.69
CA LEU A 216 -42.10 -16.34 20.21
C LEU A 216 -41.43 -15.30 19.31
N VAL A 217 -40.97 -14.21 19.92
CA VAL A 217 -40.21 -13.16 19.23
C VAL A 217 -38.78 -13.21 19.74
N LEU A 218 -37.83 -13.36 18.83
CA LEU A 218 -36.40 -13.25 19.11
C LEU A 218 -35.94 -11.90 18.57
N GLU A 219 -35.54 -11.01 19.47
CA GLU A 219 -34.97 -9.71 19.12
C GLU A 219 -33.48 -9.78 19.45
N ALA A 220 -32.64 -9.43 18.47
CA ALA A 220 -31.21 -9.26 18.70
C ALA A 220 -30.91 -7.76 18.81
N GLU A 221 -30.25 -7.37 19.89
CA GLU A 221 -29.77 -6.00 20.13
C GLU A 221 -28.23 -5.98 20.09
N ASP A 222 -27.69 -4.92 19.49
CA ASP A 222 -26.27 -4.59 19.36
C ASP A 222 -26.09 -3.10 19.72
#